data_AF-A0A1D1YTK0-F1
#
_entry.id   AF-A0A1D1YTK0-F1
#
_cell.length_a   1.000
_cell.length_b   1.000
_cell.length_c   1.000
_cell.angle_alpha   90.00
_cell.angle_beta   90.00
_cell.angle_gamma   90.00
#
_symmetry.space_group_name_H-M   'P 1'
#
loop_
_entity.id
_entity.type
_entity.pdbx_description
1 polymer ?
#
loop_
_entity_poly.entity_id
_entity_poly.type
_entity_poly.pdbx_seq_one_letter_code
_entity_poly.pdbx_strand_id
1 'polypeptide(L)'
;ARSALDQVMSQVGLPSENIGHWVYWKFVEEPDFGPGSPVHTVFILGMFKFEDKNMRDSCLELGKWISVCSALRLLLEVNPNDDRVGPLVAAMLSSDSSKAVNWRIPPMFHFQEYPPGICILPMRSRTAKPFHTTNLVIMARVNAGEDIECSAFIASGDALIVDPGCCSKFHAELEDIVAALPRKLVVFITHHHYDHVDGLSVIQKCNPDALLLAHENTMSRIGKDAWTSGSAKISDCDEICIGGERLRVIFAPGHTDGHVALLHVSTNSLVVGDHCVGQGSAVLDVTSGGNMKDYFQTTYRFLELSPHVLIPMHGRINFWPKRMLCGYLKHRRDRERSILNAIESGAQTLFDIVVKSYSDVDAKLWLYASSNVRVHVDHLAYQGKLPKGFSLETYLCSFDAFFSLMHSFLRWVCRIHKGRGDYFLANGFTRVLILGSKGSYNFHGYVVITDIQWLVVCRRRER
;
A
#
# COMPACT_ATOMS: atom_id res chain seq x y z
N ALA A 1 -6.28 31.14 -20.65
CA ALA A 1 -6.82 30.85 -19.30
C ALA A 1 -8.31 30.56 -19.33
N ARG A 2 -9.19 31.51 -19.74
CA ARG A 2 -10.65 31.29 -19.83
C ARG A 2 -11.05 30.06 -20.67
N SER A 3 -10.60 29.95 -21.92
CA SER A 3 -11.00 28.85 -22.82
C SER A 3 -10.74 27.42 -22.30
N ALA A 4 -9.65 27.16 -21.57
CA ALA A 4 -9.38 25.83 -21.02
C ALA A 4 -10.23 25.53 -19.77
N LEU A 5 -10.43 26.53 -18.91
CA LEU A 5 -11.35 26.45 -17.77
C LEU A 5 -12.80 26.32 -18.24
N ASP A 6 -13.23 27.11 -19.22
CA ASP A 6 -14.58 27.05 -19.78
C ASP A 6 -14.87 25.69 -20.41
N GLN A 7 -13.87 25.08 -21.06
CA GLN A 7 -13.95 23.70 -21.54
C GLN A 7 -14.11 22.70 -20.38
N VAL A 8 -13.25 22.77 -19.37
CA VAL A 8 -13.35 21.92 -18.16
C VAL A 8 -14.70 22.09 -17.45
N MET A 9 -15.22 23.31 -17.38
CA MET A 9 -16.47 23.66 -16.68
C MET A 9 -17.72 23.22 -17.44
N SER A 10 -17.73 23.43 -18.76
CA SER A 10 -18.74 22.86 -19.66
C SER A 10 -18.76 21.34 -19.57
N GLN A 11 -17.60 20.73 -19.41
CA GLN A 11 -17.45 19.28 -19.28
C GLN A 11 -18.01 18.74 -17.94
N VAL A 12 -17.90 19.48 -16.84
CA VAL A 12 -18.49 19.09 -15.53
C VAL A 12 -19.95 19.51 -15.35
N GLY A 13 -20.62 20.00 -16.40
CA GLY A 13 -22.05 20.35 -16.37
C GLY A 13 -22.38 21.67 -15.68
N LEU A 14 -21.39 22.57 -15.56
CA LEU A 14 -21.55 23.89 -14.98
C LEU A 14 -21.56 24.93 -16.11
N PRO A 15 -22.67 25.66 -16.34
CA PRO A 15 -22.75 26.69 -17.38
C PRO A 15 -21.68 27.76 -17.16
N SER A 16 -20.98 28.16 -18.22
CA SER A 16 -19.99 29.24 -18.19
C SER A 16 -20.55 30.60 -17.77
N GLU A 17 -21.88 30.71 -17.74
CA GLU A 17 -22.67 31.89 -17.39
C GLU A 17 -22.71 32.12 -15.87
N ASN A 18 -22.62 31.04 -15.09
CA ASN A 18 -22.64 31.05 -13.62
C ASN A 18 -21.24 31.21 -13.01
N ILE A 19 -20.25 31.44 -13.85
CA ILE A 19 -18.84 31.52 -13.49
C ILE A 19 -18.49 32.96 -13.12
N GLY A 20 -18.14 33.18 -11.85
CA GLY A 20 -17.55 34.43 -11.37
C GLY A 20 -16.07 34.55 -11.72
N HIS A 21 -15.36 35.37 -10.95
CA HIS A 21 -13.93 35.58 -11.15
C HIS A 21 -13.14 34.35 -10.68
N TRP A 22 -12.34 33.75 -11.57
CA TRP A 22 -11.36 32.72 -11.21
C TRP A 22 -10.00 33.36 -10.95
N VAL A 23 -9.36 32.95 -9.87
CA VAL A 23 -8.01 33.37 -9.51
C VAL A 23 -7.15 32.12 -9.42
N TYR A 24 -5.96 32.20 -10.00
CA TYR A 24 -4.89 31.26 -9.63
C TYR A 24 -4.70 31.34 -8.10
N TRP A 25 -4.74 30.19 -7.43
CA TRP A 25 -4.56 30.14 -5.99
C TRP A 25 -3.12 29.77 -5.64
N LYS A 26 -2.68 28.60 -6.09
CA LYS A 26 -1.32 28.10 -5.82
C LYS A 26 -0.93 27.00 -6.80
N PHE A 27 0.37 26.77 -6.86
CA PHE A 27 1.01 25.64 -7.52
C PHE A 27 1.66 24.81 -6.43
N VAL A 28 1.50 23.50 -6.49
CA VAL A 28 2.08 22.56 -5.54
C VAL A 28 2.74 21.43 -6.33
N GLU A 29 4.01 21.21 -6.09
CA GLU A 29 4.65 19.94 -6.41
C GLU A 29 4.26 18.93 -5.33
N GLU A 30 3.61 17.84 -5.76
CA GLU A 30 3.16 16.80 -4.85
C GLU A 30 4.34 16.07 -4.20
N PRO A 31 4.17 15.60 -2.95
CA PRO A 31 5.15 14.78 -2.27
C PRO A 31 5.56 13.53 -3.08
N ASP A 32 6.75 13.02 -2.75
CA ASP A 32 7.33 11.83 -3.35
C ASP A 32 6.68 10.54 -2.81
N PHE A 33 5.50 10.23 -3.32
CA PHE A 33 4.69 9.07 -2.96
C PHE A 33 5.22 7.73 -3.48
N GLY A 34 6.31 7.71 -4.25
CA GLY A 34 6.86 6.49 -4.80
C GLY A 34 7.27 6.62 -6.27
N PRO A 35 7.47 5.49 -6.98
CA PRO A 35 7.99 5.52 -8.34
C PRO A 35 7.11 6.36 -9.27
N GLY A 36 7.76 7.19 -10.07
CA GLY A 36 7.09 8.08 -11.02
C GLY A 36 7.74 9.45 -11.06
N SER A 37 7.31 10.29 -12.00
CA SER A 37 7.72 11.70 -12.01
C SER A 37 6.96 12.48 -10.94
N PRO A 38 7.53 13.57 -10.39
CA PRO A 38 6.79 14.51 -9.57
C PRO A 38 5.52 14.96 -10.27
N VAL A 39 4.45 15.07 -9.49
CA VAL A 39 3.17 15.56 -9.99
C VAL A 39 3.03 17.01 -9.61
N HIS A 40 2.79 17.85 -10.61
CA HIS A 40 2.56 19.27 -10.39
C HIS A 40 1.06 19.55 -10.44
N THR A 41 0.53 20.16 -9.39
CA THR A 41 -0.90 20.45 -9.24
C THR A 41 -1.10 21.96 -9.15
N VAL A 42 -1.92 22.48 -10.06
CA VAL A 42 -2.33 23.89 -10.08
C VAL A 42 -3.72 23.99 -9.47
N PHE A 43 -3.84 24.79 -8.42
CA PHE A 43 -5.10 25.12 -7.79
C PHE A 43 -5.63 26.45 -8.33
N ILE A 44 -6.89 26.44 -8.75
CA ILE A 44 -7.59 27.62 -9.24
C ILE A 44 -8.87 27.75 -8.41
N LEU A 45 -9.08 28.92 -7.81
CA LEU A 45 -10.27 29.24 -7.03
C LEU A 45 -11.25 30.01 -7.90
N GLY A 46 -12.52 29.62 -7.87
CA GLY A 46 -13.60 30.32 -8.55
C GLY A 46 -14.75 30.59 -7.60
N MET A 47 -15.36 31.77 -7.73
CA MET A 47 -16.66 32.02 -7.10
C MET A 47 -17.76 31.71 -8.10
N PHE A 48 -18.73 30.89 -7.72
CA PHE A 48 -19.94 30.73 -8.50
C PHE A 48 -20.88 31.91 -8.25
N LYS A 49 -21.39 32.50 -9.31
CA LYS A 49 -22.50 33.46 -9.24
C LYS A 49 -23.78 32.66 -9.43
N PHE A 50 -24.50 32.41 -8.34
CA PHE A 50 -25.83 31.83 -8.40
C PHE A 50 -26.84 32.98 -8.40
N GLU A 51 -27.64 33.11 -9.46
CA GLU A 51 -28.75 34.07 -9.51
C GLU A 51 -29.97 33.58 -8.71
N ASP A 52 -30.08 32.27 -8.47
CA ASP A 52 -31.21 31.64 -7.79
C ASP A 52 -30.78 30.92 -6.49
N LYS A 53 -31.46 31.23 -5.38
CA LYS A 53 -31.20 30.62 -4.05
C LYS A 53 -31.40 29.10 -4.07
N ASN A 54 -32.36 28.60 -4.85
CA ASN A 54 -32.62 27.15 -4.94
C ASN A 54 -31.47 26.37 -5.58
N MET A 55 -30.73 26.96 -6.53
CA MET A 55 -29.54 26.32 -7.11
C MET A 55 -28.36 26.29 -6.14
N ARG A 56 -28.23 27.30 -5.27
CA ARG A 56 -27.21 27.34 -4.22
C ARG A 56 -27.41 26.20 -3.22
N ASP A 57 -28.64 25.99 -2.77
CA ASP A 57 -28.98 24.94 -1.81
C ASP A 57 -28.89 23.55 -2.46
N SER A 58 -29.29 23.42 -3.74
CA SER A 58 -29.08 22.21 -4.54
C SER A 58 -27.60 21.88 -4.71
N CYS A 59 -26.73 22.85 -5.02
CA CYS A 59 -25.28 22.63 -5.17
C CYS A 59 -24.56 22.33 -3.84
N LEU A 60 -25.06 22.87 -2.72
CA LEU A 60 -24.54 22.58 -1.38
C LEU A 60 -24.99 21.20 -0.87
N GLU A 61 -26.20 20.74 -1.23
CA GLU A 61 -26.63 19.35 -1.03
C GLU A 61 -25.98 18.38 -2.04
N LEU A 62 -25.49 18.88 -3.16
CA LEU A 62 -24.71 18.16 -4.18
C LEU A 62 -23.20 18.20 -3.89
N GLY A 63 -22.80 17.93 -2.64
CA GLY A 63 -21.50 17.31 -2.34
C GLY A 63 -21.38 15.90 -2.95
N LYS A 64 -21.88 15.69 -4.16
CA LYS A 64 -21.92 14.44 -4.90
C LYS A 64 -20.75 14.42 -5.87
N TRP A 65 -19.83 13.52 -5.55
CA TRP A 65 -18.83 12.97 -6.47
C TRP A 65 -19.48 12.65 -7.83
N ILE A 66 -18.95 13.26 -8.88
CA ILE A 66 -19.40 13.01 -10.26
C ILE A 66 -19.18 11.53 -10.59
N SER A 67 -20.16 10.86 -11.19
CA SER A 67 -20.05 9.44 -11.53
C SER A 67 -18.95 9.17 -12.57
N VAL A 68 -18.32 7.99 -12.47
CA VAL A 68 -17.22 7.51 -13.34
C VAL A 68 -17.55 7.61 -14.84
N CYS A 69 -18.80 7.37 -15.24
CA CYS A 69 -19.21 7.48 -16.65
C CYS A 69 -19.20 8.94 -17.16
N SER A 70 -19.48 9.89 -16.28
CA SER A 70 -19.45 11.32 -16.60
C SER A 70 -18.02 11.84 -16.60
N ALA A 71 -17.14 11.36 -15.71
CA ALA A 71 -15.72 11.71 -15.70
C ALA A 71 -14.92 11.08 -16.86
N LEU A 72 -15.22 9.84 -17.26
CA LEU A 72 -14.49 9.09 -18.31
C LEU A 72 -14.64 9.68 -19.72
N ARG A 73 -15.78 10.28 -20.05
CA ARG A 73 -15.99 10.91 -21.37
C ARG A 73 -15.21 12.22 -21.53
N LEU A 74 -14.64 12.74 -20.44
CA LEU A 74 -14.00 14.05 -20.37
C LEU A 74 -12.46 13.98 -20.40
N LEU A 75 -11.87 12.80 -20.19
CA LEU A 75 -10.42 12.63 -19.90
C LEU A 75 -9.71 11.66 -20.87
N LEU A 76 -10.04 11.70 -22.16
CA LEU A 76 -9.35 10.87 -23.15
C LEU A 76 -8.00 11.48 -23.54
N GLU A 77 -6.95 11.06 -22.84
CA GLU A 77 -5.64 10.68 -23.38
C GLU A 77 -4.88 9.91 -22.28
N VAL A 78 -4.80 8.58 -22.42
CA VAL A 78 -4.21 7.66 -21.44
C VAL A 78 -3.04 6.94 -22.08
N ASN A 79 -1.85 7.07 -21.48
CA ASN A 79 -0.71 6.22 -21.82
C ASN A 79 -0.90 4.81 -21.21
N PRO A 80 -0.47 3.72 -21.88
CA PRO A 80 -0.71 2.35 -21.45
C PRO A 80 -0.08 1.93 -20.11
N ASN A 81 0.79 2.75 -19.51
CA ASN A 81 1.65 2.38 -18.39
C ASN A 81 1.44 3.20 -17.11
N ASP A 82 0.40 4.04 -17.04
CA ASP A 82 0.10 4.86 -15.87
C ASP A 82 -1.23 4.46 -15.24
N ASP A 83 -1.22 4.08 -13.95
CA ASP A 83 -2.43 3.84 -13.15
C ASP A 83 -3.19 5.16 -12.83
N ARG A 84 -2.74 6.29 -13.40
CA ARG A 84 -3.34 7.61 -13.26
C ARG A 84 -4.32 7.91 -14.40
N VAL A 85 -5.58 8.19 -14.05
CA VAL A 85 -6.56 8.75 -14.97
C VAL A 85 -6.35 10.26 -15.09
N GLY A 86 -5.43 10.67 -15.97
CA GLY A 86 -5.36 12.04 -16.52
C GLY A 86 -5.19 13.21 -15.53
N PRO A 87 -5.19 14.46 -16.03
CA PRO A 87 -5.10 15.66 -15.19
C PRO A 87 -6.38 15.82 -14.37
N LEU A 88 -6.26 15.62 -13.05
CA LEU A 88 -7.36 15.82 -12.12
C LEU A 88 -7.80 17.29 -12.11
N VAL A 89 -9.05 17.54 -12.49
CA VAL A 89 -9.77 18.74 -12.04
C VAL A 89 -10.77 18.28 -10.98
N ALA A 90 -10.51 18.66 -9.73
CA ALA A 90 -11.46 18.52 -8.64
C ALA A 90 -12.08 19.90 -8.38
N ALA A 91 -13.40 20.02 -8.58
CA ALA A 91 -14.16 21.20 -8.19
C ALA A 91 -14.78 20.94 -6.81
N MET A 92 -14.44 21.77 -5.82
CA MET A 92 -14.96 21.68 -4.46
C MET A 92 -15.70 22.97 -4.13
N LEU A 93 -16.97 22.87 -3.73
CA LEU A 93 -17.64 23.97 -3.06
C LEU A 93 -17.23 23.97 -1.59
N SER A 94 -16.47 24.98 -1.19
CA SER A 94 -16.22 25.25 0.22
C SER A 94 -17.35 26.11 0.76
N SER A 95 -18.11 25.59 1.73
CA SER A 95 -18.78 26.48 2.69
C SER A 95 -17.68 27.01 3.62
N ASP A 96 -17.73 28.30 3.97
CA ASP A 96 -16.80 28.99 4.87
C ASP A 96 -16.58 28.29 6.24
N SER A 97 -17.27 27.18 6.52
CA SER A 97 -17.22 26.42 7.76
C SER A 97 -16.36 25.16 7.74
N SER A 98 -15.69 24.78 6.63
CA SER A 98 -14.74 23.65 6.65
C SER A 98 -13.46 24.08 7.39
N LYS A 99 -13.53 24.09 8.72
CA LYS A 99 -12.45 24.44 9.63
C LYS A 99 -11.23 23.57 9.29
N ALA A 100 -10.26 24.20 8.63
CA ALA A 100 -8.98 23.63 8.25
C ALA A 100 -8.29 22.98 9.45
N VAL A 101 -7.44 22.01 9.15
CA VAL A 101 -6.48 21.43 10.09
C VAL A 101 -5.70 22.56 10.75
N ASN A 102 -6.01 22.88 12.02
CA ASN A 102 -5.32 23.91 12.82
C ASN A 102 -3.93 23.47 13.30
N TRP A 103 -3.46 22.35 12.77
CA TRP A 103 -2.16 21.77 13.00
C TRP A 103 -1.15 22.39 12.03
N ARG A 104 -0.13 23.06 12.56
CA ARG A 104 0.95 23.63 11.74
C ARG A 104 2.02 22.58 11.52
N ILE A 105 1.96 21.87 10.40
CA ILE A 105 3.08 21.05 9.91
C ILE A 105 4.29 21.97 9.73
N PRO A 106 5.48 21.60 10.23
CA PRO A 106 6.69 22.38 9.97
C PRO A 106 6.88 22.63 8.46
N PRO A 107 7.23 23.86 8.02
CA PRO A 107 7.22 24.24 6.60
C PRO A 107 8.07 23.38 5.66
N MET A 108 8.99 22.59 6.22
CA MET A 108 9.92 21.74 5.46
C MET A 108 9.28 20.45 4.95
N PHE A 109 8.11 20.06 5.45
CA PHE A 109 7.47 18.80 5.06
C PHE A 109 6.51 18.99 3.89
N HIS A 110 6.74 18.24 2.82
CA HIS A 110 5.81 18.11 1.72
C HIS A 110 4.75 17.06 2.06
N PHE A 111 3.52 17.50 2.31
CA PHE A 111 2.38 16.61 2.58
C PHE A 111 1.24 16.85 1.59
N GLN A 112 0.32 15.89 1.51
CA GLN A 112 -0.95 16.04 0.81
C GLN A 112 -2.08 15.99 1.84
N GLU A 113 -2.90 17.04 1.92
CA GLU A 113 -4.15 17.00 2.67
C GLU A 113 -5.28 16.64 1.71
N TYR A 114 -5.66 15.36 1.72
CA TYR A 114 -6.81 14.90 0.97
C TYR A 114 -7.29 13.51 1.45
N PRO A 115 -8.57 13.35 1.81
CA PRO A 115 -9.62 14.38 1.91
C PRO A 115 -9.33 15.43 3.00
N PRO A 116 -10.06 16.57 3.05
CA PRO A 116 -9.88 17.58 4.09
C PRO A 116 -9.88 16.97 5.50
N GLY A 117 -8.92 17.35 6.34
CA GLY A 117 -8.74 16.76 7.67
C GLY A 117 -7.82 15.55 7.74
N ILE A 118 -7.42 14.96 6.60
CA ILE A 118 -6.49 13.83 6.53
C ILE A 118 -5.22 14.26 5.81
N CYS A 119 -4.13 14.37 6.56
CA CYS A 119 -2.81 14.67 6.04
C CYS A 119 -2.04 13.38 5.76
N ILE A 120 -1.39 13.30 4.60
CA ILE A 120 -0.64 12.14 4.15
C ILE A 120 0.78 12.59 3.82
N LEU A 121 1.75 12.00 4.50
CA LEU A 121 3.15 12.34 4.40
C LEU A 121 3.96 11.09 4.02
N PRO A 122 4.57 11.01 2.82
CA PRO A 122 5.39 9.87 2.46
C PRO A 122 6.73 9.90 3.20
N MET A 123 6.87 9.09 4.25
CA MET A 123 8.07 8.98 5.07
C MET A 123 9.05 7.97 4.48
N ARG A 124 10.33 8.33 4.37
CA ARG A 124 11.36 7.41 3.85
C ARG A 124 11.49 6.19 4.76
N SER A 125 11.21 5.01 4.22
CA SER A 125 11.08 3.76 4.99
C SER A 125 11.87 2.62 4.33
N ARG A 126 11.95 1.48 5.03
CA ARG A 126 12.58 0.24 4.54
C ARG A 126 11.57 -0.65 3.81
N THR A 127 10.81 -0.06 2.91
CA THR A 127 9.83 -0.77 2.10
C THR A 127 10.47 -1.48 0.89
N ALA A 128 9.72 -2.39 0.27
CA ALA A 128 10.13 -3.09 -0.94
C ALA A 128 10.10 -2.18 -2.17
N LYS A 129 11.00 -2.44 -3.12
CA LYS A 129 10.96 -1.80 -4.43
C LYS A 129 9.63 -2.13 -5.16
N PRO A 130 9.07 -1.20 -5.93
CA PRO A 130 9.68 0.05 -6.41
C PRO A 130 9.57 1.25 -5.44
N PHE A 131 8.82 1.12 -4.35
CA PHE A 131 8.65 2.18 -3.37
C PHE A 131 9.92 2.43 -2.54
N HIS A 132 9.95 3.56 -1.86
CA HIS A 132 11.00 3.96 -0.92
C HIS A 132 10.43 4.75 0.27
N THR A 133 9.10 4.82 0.35
CA THR A 133 8.35 5.58 1.35
C THR A 133 7.15 4.77 1.81
N THR A 134 6.79 4.96 3.09
CA THR A 134 5.51 4.55 3.67
C THR A 134 4.72 5.82 3.99
N ASN A 135 3.45 5.86 3.64
CA ASN A 135 2.58 7.00 3.87
C ASN A 135 2.18 7.08 5.33
N LEU A 136 2.75 8.03 6.06
CA LEU A 136 2.29 8.41 7.38
C LEU A 136 0.98 9.17 7.24
N VAL A 137 -0.11 8.61 7.76
CA VAL A 137 -1.42 9.30 7.78
C VAL A 137 -1.62 9.97 9.13
N ILE A 138 -1.94 11.26 9.11
CA ILE A 138 -2.12 12.09 10.29
C ILE A 138 -3.50 12.72 10.26
N MET A 139 -4.22 12.62 11.38
CA MET A 139 -5.43 13.39 11.63
C MET A 139 -5.25 14.11 12.96
N ALA A 140 -5.44 15.43 12.98
CA ALA A 140 -5.33 16.21 14.21
C ALA A 140 -6.29 17.40 14.18
N ARG A 141 -6.98 17.64 15.29
CA ARG A 141 -7.85 18.81 15.45
C ARG A 141 -7.52 19.55 16.73
N VAL A 142 -7.20 20.84 16.59
CA VAL A 142 -7.02 21.74 17.74
C VAL A 142 -8.39 22.38 18.01
N ASN A 143 -8.97 22.07 19.18
CA ASN A 143 -10.29 22.47 19.69
C ASN A 143 -11.44 21.50 19.32
N ALA A 144 -11.51 20.37 20.02
CA ALA A 144 -12.76 19.65 20.20
C ALA A 144 -13.64 20.48 21.15
N GLY A 145 -14.76 20.99 20.64
CA GLY A 145 -15.83 21.50 21.50
C GLY A 145 -16.63 20.31 22.02
N GLU A 146 -16.96 20.35 23.31
CA GLU A 146 -17.70 19.37 24.14
C GLU A 146 -17.39 17.90 23.86
N ASP A 147 -16.81 17.24 24.87
CA ASP A 147 -16.60 15.79 24.91
C ASP A 147 -17.89 15.08 24.47
N ILE A 148 -17.90 14.50 23.26
CA ILE A 148 -18.95 13.55 22.90
C ILE A 148 -18.88 12.46 23.97
N GLU A 149 -19.93 12.29 24.77
CA GLU A 149 -19.97 11.24 25.79
C GLU A 149 -19.84 9.88 25.10
N CYS A 150 -18.64 9.31 25.19
CA CYS A 150 -18.21 8.16 24.42
C CYS A 150 -18.23 6.89 25.28
N SER A 151 -19.42 6.33 25.52
CA SER A 151 -19.51 4.93 25.98
C SER A 151 -19.38 3.91 24.83
N ALA A 152 -19.35 4.39 23.57
CA ALA A 152 -19.40 3.56 22.36
C ALA A 152 -18.07 3.41 21.60
N PHE A 153 -17.00 4.11 21.99
CA PHE A 153 -15.71 4.09 21.28
C PHE A 153 -14.66 3.31 22.06
N ILE A 154 -13.88 2.48 21.37
CA ILE A 154 -12.80 1.69 21.99
C ILE A 154 -11.60 2.57 22.38
N ALA A 155 -11.46 3.72 21.72
CA ALA A 155 -10.42 4.70 21.97
C ALA A 155 -10.89 6.10 21.57
N SER A 156 -10.39 7.11 22.29
CA SER A 156 -10.58 8.52 21.98
C SER A 156 -9.27 9.29 22.14
N GLY A 157 -8.99 10.24 21.25
CA GLY A 157 -7.79 11.07 21.29
C GLY A 157 -7.94 12.37 20.51
N ASP A 158 -6.96 13.26 20.65
CA ASP A 158 -6.95 14.57 19.98
C ASP A 158 -6.24 14.52 18.61
N ALA A 159 -5.43 13.47 18.41
CA ALA A 159 -4.72 13.20 17.17
C ALA A 159 -4.54 11.70 16.93
N LEU A 160 -4.36 11.35 15.66
CA LEU A 160 -4.09 10.02 15.17
C LEU A 160 -2.86 10.03 14.25
N ILE A 161 -1.99 9.05 14.43
CA ILE A 161 -0.99 8.63 13.44
C ILE A 161 -1.32 7.20 13.01
N VAL A 162 -1.28 6.93 11.70
CA VAL A 162 -1.35 5.57 11.14
C VAL A 162 0.02 5.20 10.57
N ASP A 163 0.52 4.01 10.91
CA ASP A 163 1.74 3.39 10.39
C ASP A 163 2.97 4.32 10.38
N PRO A 164 3.60 4.58 11.54
CA PRO A 164 4.76 5.45 11.67
C PRO A 164 6.07 4.87 11.12
N GLY A 165 6.00 4.16 10.01
CA GLY A 165 7.12 3.58 9.31
C GLY A 165 8.11 4.61 8.79
N CYS A 166 9.29 4.68 9.39
CA CYS A 166 10.38 5.49 8.87
C CYS A 166 11.72 4.82 9.20
N CYS A 167 12.71 4.96 8.32
CA CYS A 167 14.04 4.42 8.61
C CYS A 167 14.79 5.34 9.59
N SER A 168 15.75 4.78 10.34
CA SER A 168 16.45 5.46 11.44
C SER A 168 17.03 6.84 11.11
N LYS A 169 17.42 7.06 9.85
CA LYS A 169 17.93 8.35 9.36
C LYS A 169 16.89 9.49 9.40
N PHE A 170 15.60 9.14 9.41
CA PHE A 170 14.46 10.05 9.39
C PHE A 170 13.70 10.06 10.73
N HIS A 171 14.28 9.48 11.80
CA HIS A 171 13.67 9.53 13.13
C HIS A 171 13.52 10.96 13.64
N ALA A 172 14.50 11.84 13.41
CA ALA A 172 14.40 13.25 13.81
C ALA A 172 13.21 13.96 13.17
N GLU A 173 12.92 13.66 11.90
CA GLU A 173 11.74 14.19 11.21
C GLU A 173 10.44 13.69 11.85
N LEU A 174 10.38 12.40 12.19
CA LEU A 174 9.23 11.85 12.93
C LEU A 174 9.11 12.47 14.33
N GLU A 175 10.23 12.72 15.03
CA GLU A 175 10.23 13.42 16.33
C GLU A 175 9.62 14.81 16.20
N ASP A 176 10.02 15.60 15.19
CA ASP A 176 9.47 16.94 14.93
C ASP A 176 7.96 16.90 14.63
N ILE A 177 7.52 15.93 13.84
CA ILE A 177 6.10 15.72 13.54
C ILE A 177 5.32 15.39 14.82
N VAL A 178 5.80 14.43 15.62
CA VAL A 178 5.12 14.01 16.85
C VAL A 178 5.15 15.12 17.90
N ALA A 179 6.25 15.87 18.00
CA ALA A 179 6.41 16.94 18.97
C ALA A 179 5.45 18.10 18.75
N ALA A 180 5.07 18.35 17.50
CA ALA A 180 4.04 19.32 17.26
C ALA A 180 2.67 18.81 17.78
N LEU A 181 2.38 17.47 17.77
CA LEU A 181 1.03 16.85 17.84
C LEU A 181 0.36 17.13 19.18
N PRO A 182 -0.97 17.31 19.22
CA PRO A 182 -1.71 17.31 20.47
C PRO A 182 -1.32 16.09 21.33
N ARG A 183 -1.36 16.29 22.66
CA ARG A 183 -1.28 15.19 23.62
C ARG A 183 -2.51 14.27 23.48
N LYS A 184 -2.50 13.08 24.09
CA LYS A 184 -3.49 12.00 23.84
C LYS A 184 -3.50 11.54 22.37
N LEU A 185 -2.31 11.18 21.89
CA LEU A 185 -2.11 10.64 20.55
C LEU A 185 -2.57 9.17 20.51
N VAL A 186 -3.37 8.83 19.51
CA VAL A 186 -3.65 7.45 19.14
C VAL A 186 -2.69 7.06 18.01
N VAL A 187 -2.07 5.88 18.13
CA VAL A 187 -1.24 5.29 17.08
C VAL A 187 -1.96 4.07 16.57
N PHE A 188 -2.32 4.05 15.30
CA PHE A 188 -3.01 2.93 14.67
C PHE A 188 -2.05 2.20 13.73
N ILE A 189 -1.98 0.88 13.85
CA ILE A 189 -1.14 0.05 13.00
C ILE A 189 -2.02 -0.85 12.13
N THR A 190 -1.86 -0.72 10.81
CA THR A 190 -2.57 -1.57 9.85
C THR A 190 -2.11 -3.01 9.93
N HIS A 191 -0.79 -3.24 10.02
CA HIS A 191 -0.18 -4.56 10.19
C HIS A 191 1.28 -4.47 10.67
N HIS A 192 1.86 -5.61 11.05
CA HIS A 192 3.15 -5.68 11.77
C HIS A 192 4.39 -5.58 10.88
N HIS A 193 4.24 -5.38 9.57
CA HIS A 193 5.42 -5.28 8.71
C HIS A 193 6.27 -4.10 9.11
N TYR A 194 7.55 -4.29 8.88
CA TYR A 194 8.60 -3.53 9.52
C TYR A 194 8.56 -2.04 9.16
N ASP A 195 8.29 -1.77 7.89
CA ASP A 195 8.11 -0.45 7.32
C ASP A 195 6.79 0.24 7.69
N HIS A 196 6.00 -0.33 8.60
CA HIS A 196 4.82 0.30 9.23
C HIS A 196 5.04 0.57 10.72
N VAL A 197 5.85 -0.25 11.39
CA VAL A 197 6.03 -0.23 12.85
C VAL A 197 7.37 0.37 13.31
N ASP A 198 8.28 0.62 12.39
CA ASP A 198 9.66 1.02 12.69
C ASP A 198 9.79 2.27 13.57
N GLY A 199 8.93 3.26 13.38
CA GLY A 199 8.95 4.51 14.15
C GLY A 199 8.20 4.45 15.49
N LEU A 200 7.65 3.30 15.90
CA LEU A 200 6.92 3.17 17.17
C LEU A 200 7.74 3.63 18.38
N SER A 201 9.01 3.22 18.43
CA SER A 201 9.92 3.61 19.53
C SER A 201 10.13 5.12 19.62
N VAL A 202 10.12 5.81 18.48
CA VAL A 202 10.23 7.28 18.38
C VAL A 202 8.96 7.93 18.93
N ILE A 203 7.79 7.43 18.52
CA ILE A 203 6.52 7.96 19.03
C ILE A 203 6.42 7.77 20.54
N GLN A 204 6.70 6.57 21.07
CA GLN A 204 6.63 6.29 22.51
C GLN A 204 7.56 7.21 23.30
N LYS A 205 8.76 7.50 22.79
CA LYS A 205 9.71 8.42 23.42
C LYS A 205 9.17 9.86 23.48
N CYS A 206 8.58 10.35 22.39
CA CYS A 206 8.08 11.74 22.30
C CYS A 206 6.71 11.93 22.95
N ASN A 207 5.88 10.89 22.95
CA ASN A 207 4.53 10.87 23.50
C ASN A 207 4.30 9.59 24.34
N PRO A 208 4.84 9.54 25.58
CA PRO A 208 4.79 8.34 26.43
C PRO A 208 3.39 7.84 26.79
N ASP A 209 2.41 8.74 26.75
CA ASP A 209 1.00 8.45 27.06
C ASP A 209 0.17 8.11 25.81
N ALA A 210 0.81 8.00 24.64
CA ALA A 210 0.12 7.61 23.42
C ALA A 210 -0.48 6.19 23.56
N LEU A 211 -1.59 5.94 22.87
CA LEU A 211 -2.28 4.66 22.88
C LEU A 211 -2.05 3.93 21.55
N LEU A 212 -1.42 2.76 21.59
CA LEU A 212 -1.25 1.91 20.41
C LEU A 212 -2.47 1.02 20.17
N LEU A 213 -3.03 1.09 18.97
CA LEU A 213 -4.12 0.26 18.49
C LEU A 213 -3.63 -0.62 17.35
N ALA A 214 -3.80 -1.93 17.50
CA ALA A 214 -3.55 -2.88 16.44
C ALA A 214 -4.39 -4.14 16.63
N HIS A 215 -4.62 -4.88 15.54
CA HIS A 215 -5.23 -6.20 15.64
C HIS A 215 -4.38 -7.14 16.51
N GLU A 216 -4.98 -8.11 17.19
CA GLU A 216 -4.28 -9.02 18.12
C GLU A 216 -3.07 -9.72 17.47
N ASN A 217 -3.25 -10.28 16.26
CA ASN A 217 -2.16 -10.93 15.53
C ASN A 217 -1.03 -9.96 15.17
N THR A 218 -1.36 -8.73 14.81
CA THR A 218 -0.39 -7.67 14.54
C THR A 218 0.36 -7.30 15.81
N MET A 219 -0.37 -7.03 16.91
CA MET A 219 0.19 -6.68 18.20
C MET A 219 1.17 -7.74 18.72
N SER A 220 0.84 -9.03 18.53
CA SER A 220 1.71 -10.15 18.96
C SER A 220 3.05 -10.22 18.23
N ARG A 221 3.15 -9.58 17.06
CA ARG A 221 4.35 -9.56 16.20
C ARG A 221 5.11 -8.24 16.26
N ILE A 222 4.55 -7.22 16.91
CA ILE A 222 5.29 -6.00 17.25
C ILE A 222 6.26 -6.35 18.39
N GLY A 223 7.53 -6.01 18.22
CA GLY A 223 8.55 -6.28 19.22
C GLY A 223 8.24 -5.56 20.53
N LYS A 224 8.40 -6.25 21.67
CA LYS A 224 8.15 -5.66 23.01
C LYS A 224 9.00 -4.42 23.30
N ASP A 225 10.18 -4.33 22.68
CA ASP A 225 11.07 -3.17 22.81
C ASP A 225 10.60 -1.97 21.96
N ALA A 226 9.71 -2.19 20.99
CA ALA A 226 9.17 -1.15 20.13
C ALA A 226 8.05 -0.35 20.81
N TRP A 227 7.30 -0.99 21.74
CA TRP A 227 6.19 -0.36 22.45
C TRP A 227 5.97 -1.00 23.82
N THR A 228 5.89 -0.19 24.88
CA THR A 228 5.88 -0.69 26.27
C THR A 228 4.72 -0.17 27.11
N SER A 229 4.03 0.89 26.70
CA SER A 229 2.99 1.54 27.51
C SER A 229 1.74 1.84 26.71
N GLY A 230 0.56 1.49 27.24
CA GLY A 230 -0.73 1.86 26.65
C GLY A 230 -0.98 1.20 25.28
N SER A 231 -1.68 0.07 25.27
CA SER A 231 -2.09 -0.58 24.02
C SER A 231 -3.47 -1.21 24.16
N ALA A 232 -4.29 -1.15 23.11
CA ALA A 232 -5.54 -1.88 23.02
C ALA A 232 -5.60 -2.70 21.73
N LYS A 233 -6.16 -3.91 21.85
CA LYS A 233 -6.43 -4.76 20.69
C LYS A 233 -7.72 -4.29 20.04
N ILE A 234 -7.70 -4.13 18.72
CA ILE A 234 -8.86 -3.73 17.93
C ILE A 234 -9.37 -4.88 17.08
N SER A 235 -10.68 -4.86 16.85
CA SER A 235 -11.43 -5.84 16.08
C SER A 235 -12.29 -5.15 15.01
N ASP A 236 -12.92 -5.96 14.17
CA ASP A 236 -13.82 -5.45 13.15
C ASP A 236 -14.97 -4.62 13.75
N CYS A 237 -15.33 -3.53 13.08
CA CYS A 237 -16.39 -2.61 13.48
C CYS A 237 -16.15 -1.80 14.77
N ASP A 238 -14.98 -1.91 15.41
CA ASP A 238 -14.62 -1.00 16.50
C ASP A 238 -14.62 0.46 16.00
N GLU A 239 -15.11 1.36 16.84
CA GLU A 239 -15.17 2.79 16.56
C GLU A 239 -14.13 3.54 17.39
N ILE A 240 -13.41 4.46 16.75
CA ILE A 240 -12.39 5.33 17.34
C ILE A 240 -12.81 6.78 17.12
N CYS A 241 -12.68 7.62 18.15
CA CYS A 241 -12.98 9.06 18.07
C CYS A 241 -11.68 9.86 18.06
N ILE A 242 -11.47 10.70 17.04
CA ILE A 242 -10.27 11.56 16.96
C ILE A 242 -10.70 13.00 16.71
N GLY A 243 -10.52 13.86 17.72
CA GLY A 243 -10.90 15.27 17.61
C GLY A 243 -12.38 15.49 17.24
N GLY A 244 -13.27 14.58 17.64
CA GLY A 244 -14.70 14.59 17.31
C GLY A 244 -15.06 13.90 15.98
N GLU A 245 -14.09 13.47 15.17
CA GLU A 245 -14.33 12.69 13.96
C GLU A 245 -14.41 11.19 14.28
N ARG A 246 -15.33 10.49 13.64
CA ARG A 246 -15.54 9.04 13.81
C ARG A 246 -14.78 8.24 12.78
N LEU A 247 -14.00 7.28 13.27
CA LEU A 247 -13.25 6.30 12.48
C LEU A 247 -13.72 4.90 12.82
N ARG A 248 -13.90 4.05 11.81
CA ARG A 248 -14.28 2.65 11.98
C ARG A 248 -13.18 1.72 11.54
N VAL A 249 -12.85 0.75 12.39
CA VAL A 249 -11.92 -0.33 12.07
C VAL A 249 -12.60 -1.35 11.15
N ILE A 250 -11.93 -1.70 10.06
CA ILE A 250 -12.37 -2.73 9.11
C ILE A 250 -11.33 -3.84 9.12
N PHE A 251 -11.69 -5.02 9.65
CA PHE A 251 -10.84 -6.20 9.57
C PHE A 251 -10.70 -6.63 8.10
N ALA A 252 -9.46 -6.71 7.63
CA ALA A 252 -9.12 -6.80 6.22
C ALA A 252 -8.02 -7.85 5.96
N PRO A 253 -8.20 -9.11 6.39
CA PRO A 253 -7.19 -10.13 6.21
C PRO A 253 -6.95 -10.44 4.73
N GLY A 254 -5.77 -10.98 4.45
CA GLY A 254 -5.38 -11.41 3.11
C GLY A 254 -3.93 -11.05 2.82
N HIS A 255 -3.54 -9.80 3.06
CA HIS A 255 -2.13 -9.40 3.03
C HIS A 255 -1.36 -10.07 4.20
N THR A 256 -1.90 -9.94 5.41
CA THR A 256 -1.53 -10.73 6.60
C THR A 256 -2.81 -11.17 7.31
N ASP A 257 -2.71 -12.07 8.29
CA ASP A 257 -3.83 -12.51 9.14
C ASP A 257 -4.23 -11.49 10.22
N GLY A 258 -3.52 -10.37 10.33
CA GLY A 258 -3.78 -9.30 11.28
C GLY A 258 -3.99 -7.93 10.63
N HIS A 259 -4.13 -7.91 9.30
CA HIS A 259 -4.30 -6.67 8.55
C HIS A 259 -5.67 -6.03 8.84
N VAL A 260 -5.66 -4.73 9.12
CA VAL A 260 -6.84 -3.89 9.31
C VAL A 260 -6.75 -2.64 8.45
N ALA A 261 -7.90 -2.19 7.98
CA ALA A 261 -8.10 -0.90 7.33
C ALA A 261 -8.88 0.05 8.25
N LEU A 262 -8.78 1.35 8.00
CA LEU A 262 -9.43 2.38 8.82
C LEU A 262 -10.29 3.28 7.95
N LEU A 263 -11.60 3.28 8.21
CA LEU A 263 -12.58 4.07 7.49
C LEU A 263 -12.84 5.39 8.23
N HIS A 264 -12.55 6.51 7.58
CA HIS A 264 -13.03 7.81 8.01
C HIS A 264 -14.48 7.99 7.58
N VAL A 265 -15.40 8.01 8.55
CA VAL A 265 -16.83 7.85 8.28
C VAL A 265 -17.43 9.09 7.62
N SER A 266 -17.00 10.29 8.00
CA SER A 266 -17.55 11.54 7.46
C SER A 266 -17.19 11.77 5.98
N THR A 267 -15.96 11.42 5.57
CA THR A 267 -15.51 11.55 4.17
C THR A 267 -15.69 10.27 3.35
N ASN A 268 -16.09 9.16 3.99
CA ASN A 268 -16.11 7.82 3.42
C ASN A 268 -14.78 7.47 2.71
N SER A 269 -13.67 7.77 3.37
CA SER A 269 -12.31 7.52 2.86
C SER A 269 -11.67 6.38 3.63
N LEU A 270 -11.06 5.44 2.92
CA LEU A 270 -10.53 4.22 3.50
C LEU A 270 -9.01 4.24 3.45
N VAL A 271 -8.38 4.27 4.62
CA VAL A 271 -6.97 3.92 4.77
C VAL A 271 -6.85 2.41 4.59
N VAL A 272 -6.38 1.99 3.42
CA VAL A 272 -6.46 0.60 2.94
C VAL A 272 -5.25 -0.24 3.33
N GLY A 273 -4.24 0.37 3.95
CA GLY A 273 -2.99 -0.31 4.29
C GLY A 273 -2.30 -0.88 3.06
N ASP A 274 -1.72 -2.07 3.22
CA ASP A 274 -1.09 -2.85 2.15
C ASP A 274 -2.02 -3.81 1.38
N HIS A 275 -3.34 -3.72 1.58
CA HIS A 275 -4.28 -4.51 0.78
C HIS A 275 -4.26 -4.06 -0.70
N CYS A 276 -4.06 -2.76 -0.94
CA CYS A 276 -3.77 -2.18 -2.25
C CYS A 276 -2.62 -1.19 -2.13
N VAL A 277 -1.83 -1.05 -3.21
CA VAL A 277 -0.75 -0.07 -3.32
C VAL A 277 -0.98 0.81 -4.55
N GLY A 278 -0.43 2.01 -4.55
CA GLY A 278 -0.69 3.00 -5.60
C GLY A 278 -0.08 2.67 -6.97
N GLN A 279 0.83 1.71 -7.05
CA GLN A 279 1.37 1.17 -8.31
C GLN A 279 1.74 -0.30 -8.14
N GLY A 280 1.43 -1.11 -9.15
CA GLY A 280 1.76 -2.54 -9.17
C GLY A 280 0.75 -3.38 -8.39
N SER A 281 1.24 -4.39 -7.65
CA SER A 281 0.38 -5.30 -6.88
C SER A 281 0.94 -5.49 -5.48
N ALA A 282 0.03 -5.62 -4.50
CA ALA A 282 0.36 -5.96 -3.12
C ALA A 282 0.92 -7.38 -3.04
N VAL A 283 1.85 -7.61 -2.12
CA VAL A 283 2.31 -8.96 -1.75
C VAL A 283 1.29 -9.55 -0.77
N LEU A 284 1.13 -10.88 -0.73
CA LEU A 284 0.43 -11.56 0.36
C LEU A 284 1.46 -12.37 1.15
N ASP A 285 1.67 -12.03 2.41
CA ASP A 285 2.70 -12.62 3.25
C ASP A 285 2.23 -13.96 3.84
N VAL A 286 2.50 -15.04 3.12
CA VAL A 286 2.19 -16.42 3.53
C VAL A 286 2.77 -16.76 4.91
N THR A 287 3.92 -16.19 5.27
CA THR A 287 4.58 -16.47 6.56
C THR A 287 3.86 -15.82 7.74
N SER A 288 3.03 -14.82 7.47
CA SER A 288 2.16 -14.13 8.43
C SER A 288 0.68 -14.37 8.14
N GLY A 289 0.32 -15.52 7.57
CA GLY A 289 -1.07 -15.95 7.34
C GLY A 289 -1.77 -15.28 6.15
N GLY A 290 -1.05 -14.50 5.34
CA GLY A 290 -1.56 -13.92 4.12
C GLY A 290 -1.99 -14.99 3.12
N ASN A 291 -3.21 -14.85 2.58
CA ASN A 291 -3.80 -15.82 1.69
C ASN A 291 -4.79 -15.18 0.72
N MET A 292 -4.96 -15.83 -0.44
CA MET A 292 -5.76 -15.28 -1.53
C MET A 292 -7.28 -15.33 -1.25
N LYS A 293 -7.75 -16.33 -0.49
CA LYS A 293 -9.17 -16.47 -0.16
C LYS A 293 -9.66 -15.25 0.62
N ASP A 294 -8.97 -14.93 1.70
CA ASP A 294 -9.30 -13.78 2.55
C ASP A 294 -9.09 -12.47 1.78
N TYR A 295 -8.03 -12.40 0.97
CA TYR A 295 -7.80 -11.25 0.08
C TYR A 295 -8.98 -10.97 -0.87
N PHE A 296 -9.54 -12.00 -1.51
CA PHE A 296 -10.73 -11.86 -2.36
C PHE A 296 -11.94 -11.38 -1.53
N GLN A 297 -12.19 -12.00 -0.37
CA GLN A 297 -13.31 -11.64 0.51
C GLN A 297 -13.21 -10.19 0.99
N THR A 298 -12.04 -9.77 1.47
CA THR A 298 -11.75 -8.38 1.86
C THR A 298 -11.94 -7.42 0.69
N THR A 299 -11.50 -7.77 -0.51
CA THR A 299 -11.67 -6.92 -1.69
C THR A 299 -13.15 -6.74 -2.06
N TYR A 300 -13.98 -7.79 -1.96
CA TYR A 300 -15.43 -7.67 -2.17
C TYR A 300 -16.07 -6.80 -1.10
N ARG A 301 -15.68 -6.96 0.16
CA ARG A 301 -16.16 -6.12 1.26
C ARG A 301 -15.82 -4.64 1.04
N PHE A 302 -14.64 -4.33 0.53
CA PHE A 302 -14.28 -2.95 0.15
C PHE A 302 -15.09 -2.43 -1.05
N LEU A 303 -15.45 -3.29 -2.01
CA LEU A 303 -16.36 -2.91 -3.11
C LEU A 303 -17.77 -2.62 -2.59
N GLU A 304 -18.27 -3.42 -1.63
CA GLU A 304 -19.56 -3.19 -0.98
C GLU A 304 -19.55 -1.91 -0.14
N LEU A 305 -18.46 -1.66 0.60
CA LEU A 305 -18.25 -0.44 1.37
C LEU A 305 -18.27 0.82 0.49
N SER A 306 -17.89 0.68 -0.80
CA SER A 306 -17.90 1.76 -1.79
C SER A 306 -17.24 3.05 -1.28
N PRO A 307 -15.97 3.00 -0.79
CA PRO A 307 -15.28 4.19 -0.35
C PRO A 307 -15.11 5.18 -1.50
N HIS A 308 -15.07 6.47 -1.20
CA HIS A 308 -14.81 7.52 -2.18
C HIS A 308 -13.34 7.63 -2.55
N VAL A 309 -12.45 7.31 -1.59
CA VAL A 309 -10.99 7.40 -1.74
C VAL A 309 -10.34 6.19 -1.06
N LEU A 310 -9.32 5.62 -1.69
CA LEU A 310 -8.39 4.68 -1.03
C LEU A 310 -7.08 5.40 -0.73
N ILE A 311 -6.60 5.27 0.50
CA ILE A 311 -5.33 5.80 0.98
C ILE A 311 -4.42 4.59 1.26
N PRO A 312 -3.58 4.18 0.28
CA PRO A 312 -2.62 3.10 0.48
C PRO A 312 -1.45 3.59 1.33
N MET A 313 -0.72 2.64 1.93
CA MET A 313 0.52 2.96 2.66
C MET A 313 1.73 3.11 1.74
N HIS A 314 1.60 2.71 0.47
CA HIS A 314 2.63 2.92 -0.54
C HIS A 314 2.00 3.44 -1.82
N GLY A 315 2.57 4.49 -2.41
CA GLY A 315 2.03 5.13 -3.60
C GLY A 315 1.05 6.25 -3.30
N ARG A 316 0.49 6.83 -4.37
CA ARG A 316 -0.47 7.93 -4.29
C ARG A 316 -1.84 7.43 -3.84
N ILE A 317 -2.64 8.34 -3.30
CA ILE A 317 -4.07 8.11 -3.07
C ILE A 317 -4.81 7.77 -4.37
N ASN A 318 -5.86 6.95 -4.26
CA ASN A 318 -6.68 6.55 -5.38
C ASN A 318 -8.11 7.08 -5.28
N PHE A 319 -8.50 7.88 -6.27
CA PHE A 319 -9.83 8.48 -6.39
C PHE A 319 -10.83 7.64 -7.20
N TRP A 320 -10.43 6.44 -7.64
CA TRP A 320 -11.30 5.49 -8.34
C TRP A 320 -11.30 4.12 -7.65
N PRO A 321 -11.74 4.02 -6.38
CA PRO A 321 -11.60 2.79 -5.59
C PRO A 321 -12.17 1.56 -6.29
N LYS A 322 -13.38 1.67 -6.86
CA LYS A 322 -14.00 0.57 -7.61
C LYS A 322 -13.13 0.08 -8.76
N ARG A 323 -12.50 0.98 -9.51
CA ARG A 323 -11.63 0.62 -10.64
C ARG A 323 -10.37 -0.09 -10.15
N MET A 324 -9.72 0.45 -9.12
CA MET A 324 -8.52 -0.16 -8.52
C MET A 324 -8.84 -1.55 -7.98
N LEU A 325 -9.86 -1.69 -7.13
CA LEU A 325 -10.25 -2.97 -6.52
C LEU A 325 -10.64 -4.01 -7.58
N CYS A 326 -11.45 -3.64 -8.58
CA CYS A 326 -11.77 -4.55 -9.69
C CYS A 326 -10.52 -4.92 -10.52
N GLY A 327 -9.59 -3.99 -10.71
CA GLY A 327 -8.30 -4.23 -11.37
C GLY A 327 -7.48 -5.28 -10.63
N TYR A 328 -7.37 -5.16 -9.31
CA TYR A 328 -6.72 -6.16 -8.45
C TYR A 328 -7.39 -7.53 -8.54
N LEU A 329 -8.72 -7.61 -8.41
CA LEU A 329 -9.46 -8.85 -8.58
C LEU A 329 -9.20 -9.51 -9.94
N LYS A 330 -9.22 -8.71 -11.01
CA LYS A 330 -8.94 -9.19 -12.37
C LYS A 330 -7.50 -9.71 -12.46
N HIS A 331 -6.52 -8.94 -11.99
CA HIS A 331 -5.11 -9.32 -12.01
C HIS A 331 -4.86 -10.67 -11.30
N ARG A 332 -5.47 -10.86 -10.12
CA ARG A 332 -5.38 -12.13 -9.37
C ARG A 332 -5.99 -13.30 -10.14
N ARG A 333 -7.17 -13.11 -10.74
CA ARG A 333 -7.85 -14.15 -11.54
C ARG A 333 -7.07 -14.50 -12.81
N ASP A 334 -6.49 -13.51 -13.47
CA ASP A 334 -5.65 -13.73 -14.65
C ASP A 334 -4.40 -14.53 -14.27
N ARG A 335 -3.81 -14.26 -13.09
CA ARG A 335 -2.69 -15.05 -12.57
C ARG A 335 -3.09 -16.50 -12.26
N GLU A 336 -4.24 -16.72 -11.63
CA GLU A 336 -4.77 -18.08 -11.41
C GLU A 336 -4.96 -18.84 -12.71
N ARG A 337 -5.50 -18.18 -13.75
CA ARG A 337 -5.63 -18.77 -15.08
C ARG A 337 -4.28 -19.14 -15.68
N SER A 338 -3.28 -18.27 -15.57
CA SER A 338 -1.91 -18.56 -16.03
C SER A 338 -1.32 -19.78 -15.32
N ILE A 339 -1.53 -19.89 -14.01
CA ILE A 339 -1.03 -21.02 -13.20
C ILE A 339 -1.74 -22.31 -13.58
N LEU A 340 -3.07 -22.30 -13.74
CA LEU A 340 -3.83 -23.46 -14.20
C LEU A 340 -3.34 -23.92 -15.58
N ASN A 341 -3.18 -23.00 -16.54
CA ASN A 341 -2.64 -23.33 -17.86
C ASN A 341 -1.25 -23.97 -17.78
N ALA A 342 -0.38 -23.49 -16.89
CA ALA A 342 0.95 -24.07 -16.68
C ALA A 342 0.87 -25.52 -16.16
N ILE A 343 -0.03 -25.78 -15.21
CA ILE A 343 -0.27 -27.11 -14.62
C ILE A 343 -0.87 -28.06 -15.67
N GLU A 344 -1.88 -27.62 -16.42
CA GLU A 344 -2.49 -28.40 -17.51
C GLU A 344 -1.48 -28.73 -18.62
N SER A 345 -0.52 -27.84 -18.85
CA SER A 345 0.62 -28.05 -19.75
C SER A 345 1.73 -28.90 -19.12
N GLY A 346 1.46 -29.61 -18.02
CA GLY A 346 2.35 -30.58 -17.39
C GLY A 346 3.32 -30.03 -16.34
N ALA A 347 3.12 -28.82 -15.80
CA ALA A 347 3.92 -28.36 -14.65
C ALA A 347 3.51 -29.12 -13.37
N GLN A 348 4.48 -29.67 -12.64
CA GLN A 348 4.22 -30.46 -11.43
C GLN A 348 4.83 -29.87 -10.16
N THR A 349 5.91 -29.08 -10.28
CA THR A 349 6.60 -28.45 -9.15
C THR A 349 6.35 -26.95 -9.10
N LEU A 350 6.64 -26.32 -7.96
CA LEU A 350 6.59 -24.86 -7.79
C LEU A 350 7.41 -24.15 -8.87
N PHE A 351 8.62 -24.63 -9.14
CA PHE A 351 9.50 -24.04 -10.13
C PHE A 351 9.00 -24.21 -11.55
N ASP A 352 8.41 -25.36 -11.91
CA ASP A 352 7.82 -25.54 -13.24
C ASP A 352 6.71 -24.50 -13.48
N ILE A 353 5.89 -24.25 -12.45
CA ILE A 353 4.81 -23.27 -12.53
C ILE A 353 5.37 -21.85 -12.63
N VAL A 354 6.39 -21.50 -11.85
CA VAL A 354 7.05 -20.18 -11.91
C VAL A 354 7.67 -19.95 -13.28
N VAL A 355 8.48 -20.89 -13.78
CA VAL A 355 9.16 -20.80 -15.09
C VAL A 355 8.14 -20.55 -16.21
N LYS A 356 6.99 -21.23 -16.19
CA LYS A 356 5.95 -21.05 -17.20
C LYS A 356 5.14 -19.76 -17.01
N SER A 357 4.72 -19.47 -15.77
CA SER A 357 3.77 -18.38 -15.46
C SER A 357 4.44 -17.00 -15.29
N TYR A 358 5.77 -16.96 -15.18
CA TYR A 358 6.58 -15.74 -15.03
C TYR A 358 7.75 -15.75 -16.04
N SER A 359 7.55 -16.34 -17.21
CA SER A 359 8.58 -16.47 -18.25
C SER A 359 9.07 -15.13 -18.80
N ASP A 360 8.26 -14.07 -18.67
CA ASP A 360 8.52 -12.69 -19.05
C ASP A 360 9.14 -11.85 -17.92
N VAL A 361 9.27 -12.40 -16.71
CA VAL A 361 9.82 -11.71 -15.54
C VAL A 361 11.28 -12.11 -15.32
N ASP A 362 12.14 -11.13 -15.00
CA ASP A 362 13.55 -11.39 -14.67
C ASP A 362 13.66 -12.49 -13.60
N ALA A 363 14.46 -13.51 -13.89
CA ALA A 363 14.68 -14.67 -13.02
C ALA A 363 15.08 -14.30 -11.58
N LYS A 364 15.67 -13.11 -11.36
CA LYS A 364 15.97 -12.60 -10.01
C LYS A 364 14.73 -12.42 -9.14
N LEU A 365 13.57 -12.17 -9.75
CA LEU A 365 12.31 -11.99 -9.05
C LEU A 365 11.54 -13.30 -8.87
N TRP A 366 12.03 -14.42 -9.40
CA TRP A 366 11.33 -15.69 -9.33
C TRP A 366 11.16 -16.21 -7.90
N LEU A 367 12.05 -15.85 -6.98
CA LEU A 367 11.87 -16.15 -5.55
C LEU A 367 10.58 -15.50 -4.99
N TYR A 368 10.35 -14.23 -5.29
CA TYR A 368 9.12 -13.53 -4.89
C TYR A 368 7.91 -14.07 -5.65
N ALA A 369 8.09 -14.42 -6.93
CA ALA A 369 7.07 -15.07 -7.74
C ALA A 369 6.65 -16.42 -7.14
N SER A 370 7.56 -17.20 -6.58
CA SER A 370 7.26 -18.48 -5.92
C SER A 370 6.29 -18.32 -4.75
N SER A 371 6.47 -17.28 -3.92
CA SER A 371 5.52 -16.97 -2.83
C SER A 371 4.15 -16.58 -3.39
N ASN A 372 4.11 -15.82 -4.48
CA ASN A 372 2.84 -15.47 -5.12
C ASN A 372 2.17 -16.68 -5.80
N VAL A 373 2.92 -17.57 -6.45
CA VAL A 373 2.39 -18.84 -6.96
C VAL A 373 1.79 -19.65 -5.83
N ARG A 374 2.45 -19.66 -4.66
CA ARG A 374 1.97 -20.39 -3.48
C ARG A 374 0.56 -19.99 -3.08
N VAL A 375 0.31 -18.70 -2.84
CA VAL A 375 -1.03 -18.24 -2.44
C VAL A 375 -2.11 -18.54 -3.48
N HIS A 376 -1.76 -18.53 -4.76
CA HIS A 376 -2.70 -18.86 -5.83
C HIS A 376 -3.00 -20.36 -5.92
N VAL A 377 -1.99 -21.22 -5.84
CA VAL A 377 -2.19 -22.69 -5.86
C VAL A 377 -3.00 -23.13 -4.65
N ASP A 378 -2.71 -22.59 -3.45
CA ASP A 378 -3.46 -22.91 -2.24
C ASP A 378 -4.94 -22.51 -2.36
N HIS A 379 -5.21 -21.38 -3.00
CA HIS A 379 -6.59 -20.93 -3.25
C HIS A 379 -7.31 -21.76 -4.31
N LEU A 380 -6.62 -22.14 -5.39
CA LEU A 380 -7.16 -23.06 -6.38
C LEU A 380 -7.46 -24.44 -5.77
N ALA A 381 -6.60 -24.92 -4.86
CA ALA A 381 -6.82 -26.14 -4.10
C ALA A 381 -8.07 -26.02 -3.22
N TYR A 382 -8.17 -24.92 -2.46
CA TYR A 382 -9.33 -24.62 -1.62
C TYR A 382 -10.64 -24.59 -2.40
N GLN A 383 -10.62 -24.06 -3.63
CA GLN A 383 -11.78 -24.03 -4.52
C GLN A 383 -12.07 -25.36 -5.24
N GLY A 384 -11.24 -26.39 -5.07
CA GLY A 384 -11.36 -27.65 -5.81
C GLY A 384 -11.14 -27.50 -7.32
N LYS A 385 -10.37 -26.49 -7.75
CA LYS A 385 -10.14 -26.17 -9.17
C LYS A 385 -8.83 -26.71 -9.73
N LEU A 386 -7.99 -27.34 -8.91
CA LEU A 386 -6.78 -27.98 -9.42
C LEU A 386 -7.13 -29.19 -10.30
N PRO A 387 -6.40 -29.42 -11.41
CA PRO A 387 -6.64 -30.58 -12.28
C PRO A 387 -6.53 -31.92 -11.52
N LYS A 388 -7.38 -32.90 -11.85
CA LYS A 388 -7.51 -34.19 -11.14
C LYS A 388 -6.20 -35.03 -11.05
N GLY A 389 -5.21 -34.76 -11.91
CA GLY A 389 -3.91 -35.43 -11.90
C GLY A 389 -2.78 -34.65 -11.23
N PHE A 390 -3.06 -33.45 -10.71
CA PHE A 390 -2.04 -32.64 -10.05
C PHE A 390 -1.84 -33.08 -8.60
N SER A 391 -0.62 -33.54 -8.28
CA SER A 391 -0.25 -33.96 -6.93
C SER A 391 0.15 -32.75 -6.08
N LEU A 392 -0.72 -32.37 -5.15
CA LEU A 392 -0.40 -31.29 -4.20
C LEU A 392 0.78 -31.66 -3.30
N GLU A 393 0.95 -32.94 -2.98
CA GLU A 393 2.07 -33.46 -2.19
C GLU A 393 3.41 -33.25 -2.92
N THR A 394 3.48 -33.58 -4.22
CA THR A 394 4.70 -33.35 -5.03
C THR A 394 5.03 -31.86 -5.12
N TYR A 395 4.01 -31.02 -5.29
CA TYR A 395 4.16 -29.57 -5.29
C TYR A 395 4.66 -29.04 -3.93
N LEU A 396 4.06 -29.47 -2.82
CA LEU A 396 4.45 -29.11 -1.45
C LEU A 396 5.89 -29.53 -1.13
N CYS A 397 6.27 -30.76 -1.46
CA CYS A 397 7.64 -31.25 -1.26
C CYS A 397 8.67 -30.42 -2.04
N SER A 398 8.33 -29.95 -3.25
CA SER A 398 9.22 -29.05 -4.02
C SER A 398 9.40 -27.68 -3.38
N PHE A 399 8.39 -27.21 -2.66
CA PHE A 399 8.41 -25.95 -1.92
C PHE A 399 9.28 -26.06 -0.65
N ASP A 400 9.09 -27.10 0.16
CA ASP A 400 9.86 -27.31 1.39
C ASP A 400 11.35 -27.53 1.09
N ALA A 401 11.66 -28.28 0.04
CA ALA A 401 13.03 -28.46 -0.42
C ALA A 401 13.67 -27.12 -0.82
N PHE A 402 12.94 -26.25 -1.51
CA PHE A 402 13.42 -24.94 -1.93
C PHE A 402 13.70 -24.01 -0.74
N PHE A 403 12.76 -23.87 0.19
CA PHE A 403 12.94 -23.01 1.36
C PHE A 403 13.99 -23.56 2.33
N SER A 404 14.09 -24.89 2.50
CA SER A 404 15.15 -25.51 3.29
C SER A 404 16.53 -25.23 2.72
N LEU A 405 16.68 -25.31 1.39
CA LEU A 405 17.92 -24.96 0.69
C LEU A 405 18.27 -23.48 0.85
N MET A 406 17.27 -22.60 0.68
CA MET A 406 17.45 -21.15 0.81
C MET A 406 17.81 -20.74 2.24
N HIS A 407 17.14 -21.30 3.24
CA HIS A 407 17.40 -21.02 4.64
C HIS A 407 18.77 -21.57 5.08
N SER A 408 19.17 -22.73 4.58
CA SER A 408 20.52 -23.28 4.80
C SER A 408 21.60 -22.40 4.16
N PHE A 409 21.35 -21.88 2.95
CA PHE A 409 22.24 -20.95 2.26
C PHE A 409 22.34 -19.60 2.99
N LEU A 410 21.22 -19.00 3.40
CA LEU A 410 21.20 -17.76 4.19
C LEU A 410 21.95 -17.93 5.52
N ARG A 411 21.75 -19.05 6.23
CA ARG A 411 22.51 -19.36 7.44
C ARG A 411 24.01 -19.53 7.19
N TRP A 412 24.40 -20.10 6.06
CA TRP A 412 25.80 -20.25 5.65
C TRP A 412 26.44 -18.89 5.32
N VAL A 413 25.76 -18.02 4.58
CA VAL A 413 26.19 -16.64 4.29
C VAL A 413 26.33 -15.84 5.60
N CYS A 414 25.34 -15.91 6.49
CA CYS A 414 25.40 -15.26 7.80
C CYS A 414 26.54 -15.80 8.69
N ARG A 415 26.89 -17.09 8.59
CA ARG A 415 28.07 -17.66 9.28
C ARG A 415 29.39 -17.15 8.72
N ILE A 416 29.49 -16.95 7.40
CA ILE A 416 30.69 -16.39 6.76
C ILE A 416 30.87 -14.91 7.13
N HIS A 417 29.78 -14.15 7.23
CA HIS A 417 29.84 -12.74 7.62
C HIS A 417 29.97 -12.50 9.13
N LYS A 418 29.59 -13.46 9.99
CA LYS A 418 29.92 -13.41 11.43
C LYS A 418 31.42 -13.45 11.75
N GLY A 419 32.29 -13.73 10.77
CA GLY A 419 33.75 -13.72 10.92
C GLY A 419 34.43 -12.40 10.53
N ARG A 420 33.71 -11.41 9.99
CA ARG A 420 34.24 -10.07 9.65
C ARG A 420 33.25 -9.04 10.17
N GLY A 421 33.64 -8.32 11.22
CA GLY A 421 32.80 -7.37 11.95
C GLY A 421 32.48 -6.10 11.16
N ASP A 422 31.72 -6.22 10.07
CA ASP A 422 31.09 -5.11 9.35
C ASP A 422 29.72 -5.56 8.84
N TYR A 423 28.65 -5.02 9.44
CA TYR A 423 27.28 -5.22 8.94
C TYR A 423 27.05 -4.35 7.70
N PHE A 424 27.57 -4.78 6.55
CA PHE A 424 27.16 -4.29 5.24
C PHE A 424 26.00 -5.16 4.71
N LEU A 425 24.78 -4.63 4.70
CA LEU A 425 23.75 -5.07 3.74
C LEU A 425 24.15 -4.53 2.37
N ALA A 426 25.10 -5.22 1.74
CA ALA A 426 25.52 -4.91 0.38
C ALA A 426 24.45 -5.41 -0.60
N ASN A 427 23.87 -4.47 -1.35
CA ASN A 427 23.36 -4.71 -2.68
C ASN A 427 24.48 -5.37 -3.51
N GLY A 428 24.46 -6.69 -3.62
CA GLY A 428 25.48 -7.47 -4.31
C GLY A 428 24.86 -8.64 -5.05
N PHE A 429 24.84 -8.55 -6.37
CA PHE A 429 24.35 -9.55 -7.29
C PHE A 429 25.01 -10.93 -7.05
N THR A 430 24.19 -11.98 -7.02
CA THR A 430 24.68 -13.36 -7.19
C THR A 430 23.82 -14.05 -8.23
N ARG A 431 24.41 -14.38 -9.39
CA ARG A 431 23.79 -15.22 -10.42
C ARG A 431 23.68 -16.65 -9.86
N VAL A 432 22.46 -17.14 -9.67
CA VAL A 432 22.20 -18.55 -9.38
C VAL A 432 22.07 -19.29 -10.70
N LEU A 433 23.05 -20.14 -11.03
CA LEU A 433 22.95 -21.09 -12.14
C LEU A 433 22.29 -22.37 -11.59
N ILE A 434 21.00 -22.58 -11.90
CA ILE A 434 20.32 -23.84 -11.58
C ILE A 434 20.69 -24.84 -12.69
N LEU A 435 21.62 -25.74 -12.39
CA LEU A 435 21.91 -26.88 -13.26
C LEU A 435 20.79 -27.92 -13.09
N GLY A 436 19.92 -28.03 -14.10
CA GLY A 436 19.00 -29.15 -14.23
C GLY A 436 19.78 -30.44 -14.48
N SER A 437 19.74 -31.36 -13.52
CA SER A 437 20.32 -32.70 -13.66
C SER A 437 19.42 -33.55 -14.56
N LYS A 438 19.95 -33.95 -15.72
CA LYS A 438 19.57 -35.20 -16.39
C LYS A 438 20.80 -36.10 -16.40
N GLY A 439 20.72 -37.22 -15.68
CA GLY A 439 21.60 -38.38 -15.87
C GLY A 439 22.76 -38.49 -14.87
N SER A 440 22.84 -39.67 -14.27
CA SER A 440 23.76 -40.08 -13.22
C SER A 440 25.21 -40.20 -13.69
N TYR A 441 26.12 -39.30 -13.29
CA TYR A 441 27.57 -39.56 -13.25
C TYR A 441 28.26 -38.72 -12.15
N ASN A 442 29.11 -39.37 -11.35
CA ASN A 442 29.89 -38.76 -10.27
C ASN A 442 31.03 -37.89 -10.83
N PHE A 443 31.16 -36.65 -10.34
CA PHE A 443 32.38 -35.85 -10.48
C PHE A 443 32.74 -35.18 -9.14
N HIS A 444 34.00 -35.35 -8.73
CA HIS A 444 34.65 -34.51 -7.71
C HIS A 444 35.43 -33.41 -8.43
N GLY A 445 35.19 -32.14 -8.10
CA GLY A 445 35.92 -31.01 -8.67
C GLY A 445 35.86 -29.78 -7.77
N TYR A 446 37.02 -29.21 -7.46
CA TYR A 446 37.21 -28.02 -6.65
C TYR A 446 36.95 -26.74 -7.46
N VAL A 447 36.37 -25.71 -6.83
CA VAL A 447 36.14 -24.39 -7.43
C VAL A 447 37.30 -23.46 -7.06
N VAL A 448 37.96 -22.90 -8.08
CA VAL A 448 38.88 -21.75 -7.95
C VAL A 448 38.20 -20.56 -8.62
N ILE A 449 38.09 -19.45 -7.89
CA ILE A 449 37.40 -18.23 -8.32
C ILE A 449 38.45 -17.18 -8.72
N THR A 450 38.35 -16.61 -9.92
CA THR A 450 38.77 -15.22 -10.20
C THR A 450 37.96 -14.62 -11.35
N ASP A 451 37.77 -13.30 -11.30
CA ASP A 451 36.95 -12.46 -12.18
C ASP A 451 37.36 -12.44 -13.66
N ILE A 452 36.40 -12.05 -14.51
CA ILE A 452 36.49 -11.63 -15.93
C ILE A 452 36.06 -12.69 -16.98
N GLN A 453 35.04 -12.29 -17.76
CA GLN A 453 34.39 -12.89 -18.96
C GLN A 453 35.14 -14.00 -19.69
N TRP A 454 34.47 -15.09 -20.15
CA TRP A 454 34.66 -15.78 -21.47
C TRP A 454 33.44 -16.69 -21.77
N LEU A 455 32.84 -16.73 -22.97
CA LEU A 455 33.26 -17.41 -24.22
C LEU A 455 33.59 -18.90 -24.02
N VAL A 456 32.74 -19.79 -24.55
CA VAL A 456 32.94 -21.24 -24.48
C VAL A 456 33.71 -21.73 -25.70
N VAL A 457 34.92 -22.24 -25.49
CA VAL A 457 35.67 -23.05 -26.44
C VAL A 457 35.64 -24.50 -25.96
N CYS A 458 34.92 -25.38 -26.65
CA CYS A 458 34.95 -26.82 -26.39
C CYS A 458 36.20 -27.44 -27.04
N ARG A 459 37.05 -28.11 -26.24
CA ARG A 459 38.07 -29.04 -26.75
C ARG A 459 37.71 -30.45 -26.31
N ARG A 460 37.30 -31.28 -27.28
CA ARG A 460 37.09 -32.72 -27.13
C ARG A 460 38.47 -33.38 -26.99
N ARG A 461 38.70 -34.17 -25.95
CA ARG A 461 39.85 -35.09 -25.91
C ARG A 461 39.30 -36.50 -25.78
N GLU A 462 39.59 -37.30 -26.81
CA GLU A 462 39.20 -38.70 -26.90
C GLU A 462 40.09 -39.58 -26.02
N ARG A 463 39.42 -40.64 -25.53
CA ARG A 463 39.86 -41.81 -24.76
C ARG A 463 40.07 -41.62 -23.28
#